data_AF-A0A932F5T2-F1
#
_entry.id   AF-A0A932F5T2-F1
#
_cell.length_a   1.000
_cell.length_b   1.000
_cell.length_c   1.000
_cell.angle_alpha   90.00
_cell.angle_beta   90.00
_cell.angle_gamma   90.00
#
_symmetry.space_group_name_H-M   'P 1'
#
loop_
_entity.id
_entity.type
_entity.pdbx_description
1 polymer ?
#
loop_
_entity_poly.entity_id
_entity_poly.type
_entity_poly.pdbx_seq_one_letter_code
_entity_poly.pdbx_strand_id
1 'polypeptide(L)'
;MTKVLKAGALWLAITIIVWLITIWRWQSDAHDASAGEIVGQLFVLPVLLTVFLLLVLWAVKRLRLQAAAPILAAPESSAAAPAVAMPAQTSSDEAQRGLSAWVLAEAVTLAAGNDAAGAWAGLRSHAVRPELDSELQDVDGMPVFTSRVADLDVCDWLDAHAELTQASHLSEPVLRGLALLEGPLHQMLQAVQAWPLSALSSRAGPAAVEMAGGQSHPPMKAHLSGVAAPVNRAQAQARAAMAPQLTMRLLLPRHWSAAERESAVDWVRSQCGALLDWAEAHQTTGLRWLTEPVERPECLWEEVDHQIVQWSRNPRPELLLILAVDSAVNEPGVERMQAVGELFTSSHQTGKVPGEAAAGLLLANEHWPMSAEPDVPPVRMWRPVRATRDKSADAAGRVGAVELGAALQQALALNQADKDRLLVVSDADHRASRTAELFEALQEVMPGADPMLAVTRVGESCGDIGLARALVPSALACTALRASGSSDLVAVATHVQSSHDRVVVALAPSGAAVATA
;
A
#
# COMPACT_ATOMS: atom_id res chain seq x y z
N MET A 1 34.13 -14.82 -18.24
CA MET A 1 34.84 -16.04 -17.78
C MET A 1 34.25 -16.65 -16.50
N THR A 2 33.59 -15.88 -15.63
CA THR A 2 33.05 -16.35 -14.34
C THR A 2 31.86 -17.33 -14.42
N LYS A 3 31.00 -17.24 -15.44
CA LYS A 3 29.81 -18.13 -15.57
C LYS A 3 30.15 -19.57 -15.97
N VAL A 4 31.16 -19.74 -16.83
CA VAL A 4 31.64 -21.07 -17.28
C VAL A 4 32.35 -21.79 -16.13
N LEU A 5 33.13 -21.04 -15.32
CA LEU A 5 33.77 -21.57 -14.12
C LEU A 5 32.75 -22.04 -13.07
N LYS A 6 31.67 -21.28 -12.84
CA LYS A 6 30.59 -21.66 -11.92
C LYS A 6 29.82 -22.90 -12.39
N ALA A 7 29.51 -23.00 -13.69
CA ALA A 7 28.85 -24.17 -14.26
C ALA A 7 29.75 -25.42 -14.19
N GLY A 8 31.05 -25.27 -14.45
CA GLY A 8 32.02 -26.35 -14.32
C GLY A 8 32.17 -26.83 -12.86
N ALA A 9 32.24 -25.91 -11.89
CA ALA A 9 32.32 -26.24 -10.47
C ALA A 9 31.06 -26.98 -9.97
N LEU A 10 29.87 -26.57 -10.42
CA LEU A 10 28.61 -27.22 -10.06
C LEU A 10 28.53 -28.66 -10.61
N TRP A 11 28.92 -28.87 -11.87
CA TRP A 11 28.94 -30.20 -12.47
C TRP A 11 29.93 -31.13 -11.75
N LEU A 12 31.12 -30.60 -11.41
CA LEU A 12 32.12 -31.34 -10.65
C LEU A 12 31.59 -31.75 -9.27
N ALA A 13 30.94 -30.83 -8.56
CA ALA A 13 30.37 -31.10 -7.24
C ALA A 13 29.29 -32.19 -7.27
N ILE A 14 28.35 -32.11 -8.23
CA ILE A 14 27.30 -33.13 -8.39
C ILE A 14 27.90 -34.49 -8.71
N THR A 15 28.90 -34.53 -9.59
CA THR A 15 29.57 -35.78 -9.97
C THR A 15 30.29 -36.41 -8.78
N ILE A 16 31.03 -35.61 -8.00
CA ILE A 16 31.73 -36.08 -6.79
C ILE A 16 30.74 -36.64 -5.77
N ILE A 17 29.62 -35.95 -5.53
CA ILE A 17 28.60 -36.40 -4.57
C ILE A 17 27.97 -37.73 -5.02
N VAL A 18 27.60 -37.84 -6.30
CA VAL A 18 27.01 -39.08 -6.85
C VAL A 18 28.02 -40.23 -6.77
N TRP A 19 29.30 -39.98 -7.07
CA TRP A 19 30.35 -41.00 -6.96
C TRP A 19 30.56 -41.46 -5.53
N LEU A 20 30.67 -40.53 -4.57
CA LEU A 20 30.87 -40.87 -3.16
C LEU A 20 29.72 -41.73 -2.63
N ILE A 21 28.47 -41.35 -2.91
CA ILE A 21 27.30 -42.11 -2.47
C ILE A 21 27.24 -43.48 -3.13
N THR A 22 27.51 -43.56 -4.43
CA THR A 22 27.47 -44.82 -5.19
C THR A 22 28.54 -45.79 -4.72
N ILE A 23 29.79 -45.32 -4.58
CA ILE A 23 30.92 -46.14 -4.13
C ILE A 23 30.71 -46.59 -2.69
N TRP A 24 30.26 -45.69 -1.82
CA TRP A 24 29.95 -46.03 -0.42
C TRP A 24 28.90 -47.14 -0.34
N ARG A 25 27.84 -47.05 -1.15
CA ARG A 25 26.77 -48.06 -1.19
C ARG A 25 27.26 -49.42 -1.70
N TRP A 26 28.09 -49.44 -2.74
CA TRP A 26 28.66 -50.71 -3.23
C TRP A 26 29.59 -51.35 -2.20
N GLN A 27 30.33 -50.53 -1.46
CA GLN A 27 31.18 -50.99 -0.36
C GLN A 27 30.37 -51.51 0.83
N SER A 28 29.25 -50.86 1.18
CA SER A 28 28.39 -51.32 2.29
C SER A 28 27.68 -52.64 1.98
N ASP A 29 27.31 -52.85 0.72
CA ASP A 29 26.46 -53.97 0.31
C ASP A 29 27.25 -55.16 -0.28
N ALA A 30 28.59 -55.06 -0.31
CA ALA A 30 29.49 -56.03 -0.97
C ALA A 30 29.04 -56.38 -2.40
N HIS A 31 28.58 -55.36 -3.14
CA HIS A 31 27.96 -55.52 -4.46
C HIS A 31 29.02 -55.61 -5.57
N ASP A 32 29.05 -56.72 -6.30
CA ASP A 32 29.90 -56.88 -7.49
C ASP A 32 29.29 -56.11 -8.67
N ALA A 33 29.67 -54.84 -8.79
CA ALA A 33 29.14 -53.96 -9.83
C ALA A 33 29.55 -54.43 -11.24
N SER A 34 28.56 -54.67 -12.08
CA SER A 34 28.79 -55.01 -13.49
C SER A 34 29.28 -53.81 -14.30
N ALA A 35 29.98 -54.05 -15.42
CA ALA A 35 30.49 -52.96 -16.28
C ALA A 35 29.39 -51.99 -16.76
N GLY A 36 28.16 -52.49 -16.96
CA GLY A 36 27.01 -51.66 -17.32
C GLY A 36 26.51 -50.75 -16.18
N GLU A 37 26.53 -51.24 -14.94
CA GLU A 37 26.13 -50.46 -13.76
C GLU A 37 27.15 -49.37 -13.44
N ILE A 38 28.44 -49.65 -13.65
CA ILE A 38 29.52 -48.65 -13.53
C ILE A 38 29.30 -47.49 -14.48
N VAL A 39 29.02 -47.78 -15.76
CA VAL A 39 28.76 -46.72 -16.74
C VAL A 39 27.46 -45.98 -16.42
N GLY A 40 26.40 -46.68 -16.03
CA GLY A 40 25.11 -46.08 -15.70
C GLY A 40 25.17 -45.13 -14.50
N GLN A 41 25.79 -45.57 -13.39
CA GLN A 41 25.75 -44.84 -12.13
C GLN A 41 26.85 -43.77 -12.02
N LEU A 42 28.05 -44.00 -12.59
CA LEU A 42 29.14 -43.02 -12.52
C LEU A 42 29.16 -42.01 -13.68
N PHE A 43 28.51 -42.29 -14.82
CA PHE A 43 28.53 -41.37 -15.97
C PHE A 43 27.14 -40.89 -16.39
N VAL A 44 26.15 -41.78 -16.52
CA VAL A 44 24.82 -41.38 -17.02
C VAL A 44 24.03 -40.61 -15.96
N LEU A 45 24.03 -41.10 -14.72
CA LEU A 45 23.26 -40.50 -13.62
C LEU A 45 23.70 -39.06 -13.26
N PRO A 46 25.00 -38.74 -13.12
CA PRO A 46 25.43 -37.36 -12.86
C PRO A 46 25.06 -36.40 -13.99
N VAL A 47 25.14 -36.86 -15.25
CA VAL A 47 24.77 -36.06 -16.42
C VAL A 47 23.26 -35.77 -16.40
N LEU A 48 22.42 -36.78 -16.15
CA LEU A 48 20.97 -36.60 -16.06
C LEU A 48 20.57 -35.64 -14.93
N LEU A 49 21.16 -35.78 -13.74
CA LEU A 49 20.90 -34.89 -12.60
C LEU A 49 21.35 -33.46 -12.89
N THR A 50 22.50 -33.27 -13.54
CA THR A 50 22.97 -31.94 -13.91
C THR A 50 22.05 -31.30 -14.95
N VAL A 51 21.64 -32.04 -15.99
CA VAL A 51 20.70 -31.55 -17.01
C VAL A 51 19.35 -31.19 -16.38
N PHE A 52 18.83 -32.04 -15.50
CA PHE A 52 17.59 -31.77 -14.76
C PHE A 52 17.68 -30.50 -13.91
N LEU A 53 18.76 -30.34 -13.14
CA LEU A 53 18.98 -29.15 -12.32
C LEU A 53 19.09 -27.87 -13.17
N LEU A 54 19.79 -27.94 -14.31
CA LEU A 54 19.89 -26.81 -15.23
C LEU A 54 18.55 -26.44 -15.85
N LEU A 55 17.69 -27.42 -16.18
CA LEU A 55 16.34 -27.18 -16.67
C LEU A 55 15.45 -26.51 -15.61
N VAL A 56 15.53 -26.95 -14.35
CA VAL A 56 14.81 -26.32 -13.22
C VAL A 56 15.27 -24.88 -13.01
N LEU A 57 16.58 -24.64 -12.96
CA LEU A 57 17.14 -23.30 -12.82
C LEU A 57 16.79 -22.39 -14.00
N TRP A 58 16.76 -22.95 -15.21
CA TRP A 58 16.33 -22.22 -16.40
C TRP A 58 14.83 -21.87 -16.36
N ALA A 59 13.97 -22.79 -15.92
CA ALA A 59 12.54 -22.56 -15.76
C ALA A 59 12.25 -21.49 -14.70
N VAL A 60 12.89 -21.57 -13.53
CA VAL A 60 12.78 -20.56 -12.46
C VAL A 60 13.27 -19.19 -12.95
N LYS A 61 14.39 -19.14 -13.67
CA LYS A 61 14.89 -17.90 -14.25
C LYS A 61 13.93 -17.33 -15.30
N ARG A 62 13.31 -18.18 -16.11
CA ARG A 62 12.32 -17.77 -17.12
C ARG A 62 11.05 -17.22 -16.47
N LEU A 63 10.57 -17.85 -15.39
CA LEU A 63 9.45 -17.35 -14.57
C LEU A 63 9.78 -16.01 -13.91
N ARG A 64 10.98 -15.86 -13.34
CA ARG A 64 11.45 -14.58 -12.77
C ARG A 64 11.61 -13.49 -13.83
N LEU A 65 12.09 -13.82 -15.03
CA LEU A 65 12.19 -12.88 -16.15
C LEU A 65 10.82 -12.50 -16.74
N GLN A 66 9.82 -13.40 -16.68
CA GLN A 66 8.44 -13.09 -17.05
C GLN A 66 7.75 -12.24 -15.98
N ALA A 67 8.09 -12.42 -14.71
CA ALA A 67 7.65 -11.57 -13.60
C ALA A 67 8.36 -10.21 -13.55
N ALA A 68 9.56 -10.10 -14.13
CA ALA A 68 10.39 -8.90 -14.17
C ALA A 68 10.48 -8.22 -15.55
N ALA A 69 9.63 -8.62 -16.51
CA ALA A 69 9.60 -7.97 -17.82
C ALA A 69 8.89 -6.61 -17.70
N PRO A 70 9.58 -5.46 -17.93
CA PRO A 70 8.89 -4.20 -18.13
C PRO A 70 8.09 -4.30 -19.42
N ILE A 71 6.84 -3.86 -19.37
CA ILE A 71 5.98 -3.75 -20.56
C ILE A 71 6.62 -2.71 -21.48
N LEU A 72 7.20 -3.18 -22.58
CA LEU A 72 7.38 -2.38 -23.79
C LEU A 72 6.01 -1.78 -24.12
N ALA A 73 5.96 -0.44 -24.19
CA ALA A 73 4.83 0.27 -24.76
C ALA A 73 4.40 -0.45 -26.05
N ALA A 74 3.09 -0.71 -26.17
CA ALA A 74 2.54 -1.34 -27.35
C ALA A 74 3.06 -0.62 -28.60
N PRO A 75 3.51 -1.33 -29.64
CA PRO A 75 3.94 -0.69 -30.86
C PRO A 75 2.75 0.08 -31.43
N GLU A 76 2.94 1.38 -31.67
CA GLU A 76 2.00 2.21 -32.41
C GLU A 76 1.72 1.53 -33.75
N SER A 77 0.52 0.95 -33.88
CA SER A 77 0.03 0.44 -35.15
C SER A 77 -0.35 1.65 -36.00
N SER A 78 0.62 2.14 -36.76
CA SER A 78 0.37 3.02 -37.88
C SER A 78 -0.27 2.22 -39.02
N ALA A 79 -1.33 2.80 -39.57
CA ALA A 79 -2.09 2.42 -40.78
C ALA A 79 -3.15 1.30 -40.66
N ALA A 80 -4.39 1.71 -40.34
CA ALA A 80 -5.59 1.23 -41.02
C ALA A 80 -6.79 2.20 -40.82
N ALA A 81 -7.28 2.76 -41.93
CA ALA A 81 -8.62 3.29 -42.29
C ALA A 81 -9.52 4.02 -41.24
N PRO A 82 -10.30 5.05 -41.66
CA PRO A 82 -11.06 5.90 -40.76
C PRO A 82 -12.23 5.12 -40.15
N ALA A 83 -12.05 4.62 -38.93
CA ALA A 83 -13.15 4.29 -38.04
C ALA A 83 -13.63 5.60 -37.41
N VAL A 84 -14.94 5.85 -37.50
CA VAL A 84 -15.62 6.99 -36.91
C VAL A 84 -15.27 7.05 -35.42
N ALA A 85 -14.40 7.98 -35.06
CA ALA A 85 -14.08 8.28 -33.68
C ALA A 85 -15.33 8.86 -33.03
N MET A 86 -15.94 8.11 -32.12
CA MET A 86 -16.75 8.74 -31.08
C MET A 86 -15.85 9.72 -30.32
N PRO A 87 -16.32 10.96 -30.06
CA PRO A 87 -15.50 11.96 -29.41
C PRO A 87 -15.14 11.46 -28.00
N ALA A 88 -13.85 11.36 -27.72
CA ALA A 88 -13.35 11.31 -26.35
C ALA A 88 -13.82 12.59 -25.67
N GLN A 89 -14.82 12.47 -24.81
CA GLN A 89 -15.29 13.58 -23.98
C GLN A 89 -14.13 14.00 -23.08
N THR A 90 -13.49 15.11 -23.44
CA THR A 90 -12.58 15.84 -22.56
C THR A 90 -13.45 16.46 -21.48
N SER A 91 -13.71 15.70 -20.41
CA SER A 91 -14.31 16.24 -19.20
C SER A 91 -13.43 17.38 -18.70
N SER A 92 -14.03 18.52 -18.37
CA SER A 92 -13.31 19.66 -17.80
C SER A 92 -12.61 19.25 -16.51
N ASP A 93 -11.50 19.92 -16.18
CA ASP A 93 -10.77 19.67 -14.92
C ASP A 93 -11.70 19.74 -13.70
N GLU A 94 -12.71 20.60 -13.75
CA GLU A 94 -13.74 20.76 -12.73
C GLU A 94 -14.67 19.54 -12.63
N ALA A 95 -15.14 18.98 -13.75
CA ALA A 95 -15.92 17.75 -13.76
C ALA A 95 -15.11 16.55 -13.22
N GLN A 96 -13.79 16.53 -13.48
CA GLN A 96 -12.91 15.49 -12.93
C GLN A 96 -12.68 15.62 -11.42
N ARG A 97 -12.99 16.76 -10.78
CA ARG A 97 -12.87 16.89 -9.31
C ARG A 97 -13.93 16.10 -8.55
N GLY A 98 -15.07 15.81 -9.18
CA GLY A 98 -16.11 14.94 -8.62
C GLY A 98 -15.74 13.45 -8.58
N LEU A 99 -14.64 13.04 -9.22
CA LEU A 99 -14.19 11.65 -9.18
C LEU A 99 -13.77 11.24 -7.76
N SER A 100 -14.10 10.01 -7.39
CA SER A 100 -13.85 9.46 -6.06
C SER A 100 -13.50 7.97 -6.11
N ALA A 101 -12.96 7.49 -5.00
CA ALA A 101 -12.72 6.09 -4.71
C ALA A 101 -13.43 5.71 -3.40
N TRP A 102 -13.56 4.42 -3.16
CA TRP A 102 -14.01 3.87 -1.90
C TRP A 102 -12.81 3.47 -1.04
N VAL A 103 -12.79 3.90 0.21
CA VAL A 103 -11.93 3.34 1.25
C VAL A 103 -12.69 2.20 1.90
N LEU A 104 -12.21 0.98 1.67
CA LEU A 104 -12.82 -0.25 2.17
C LEU A 104 -12.33 -0.56 3.58
N ALA A 105 -11.05 -0.35 3.84
CA ALA A 105 -10.42 -0.55 5.14
C ALA A 105 -9.28 0.42 5.36
N GLU A 106 -8.97 0.65 6.64
CA GLU A 106 -7.86 1.45 7.11
C GLU A 106 -7.22 0.76 8.32
N ALA A 107 -5.92 0.95 8.51
CA ALA A 107 -5.22 0.48 9.69
C ALA A 107 -4.05 1.41 10.00
N VAL A 108 -3.70 1.54 11.27
CA VAL A 108 -2.52 2.29 11.72
C VAL A 108 -1.89 1.60 12.92
N THR A 109 -0.60 1.82 13.09
CA THR A 109 0.15 1.54 14.32
C THR A 109 0.89 2.82 14.68
N LEU A 110 0.48 3.42 15.80
CA LEU A 110 0.96 4.72 16.31
C LEU A 110 1.32 4.59 17.79
N ALA A 111 2.08 5.56 18.31
CA ALA A 111 2.25 5.70 19.76
C ALA A 111 0.91 5.88 20.51
N ALA A 112 -0.12 6.36 19.80
CA ALA A 112 -1.46 6.52 20.36
C ALA A 112 -2.33 5.24 20.36
N GLY A 113 -1.88 4.16 19.72
CA GLY A 113 -2.62 2.91 19.62
C GLY A 113 -2.11 2.01 18.49
N ASN A 114 -2.26 0.69 18.66
CA ASN A 114 -1.79 -0.33 17.72
C ASN A 114 -2.81 -0.71 16.62
N ASP A 115 -4.03 -0.17 16.68
CA ASP A 115 -5.03 -0.20 15.63
C ASP A 115 -5.67 1.19 15.44
N ALA A 116 -6.50 1.36 14.40
CA ALA A 116 -7.07 2.67 14.08
C ALA A 116 -8.10 3.17 15.10
N ALA A 117 -8.92 2.27 15.66
CA ALA A 117 -9.94 2.64 16.64
C ALA A 117 -9.31 3.08 17.98
N GLY A 118 -8.34 2.31 18.46
CA GLY A 118 -7.54 2.60 19.64
C GLY A 118 -6.73 3.88 19.47
N ALA A 119 -6.06 4.04 18.31
CA ALA A 119 -5.33 5.27 18.00
C ALA A 119 -6.23 6.50 17.98
N TRP A 120 -7.41 6.41 17.35
CA TRP A 120 -8.38 7.50 17.34
C TRP A 120 -8.85 7.87 18.76
N ALA A 121 -9.18 6.87 19.58
CA ALA A 121 -9.58 7.09 20.98
C ALA A 121 -8.44 7.69 21.82
N GLY A 122 -7.21 7.20 21.66
CA GLY A 122 -6.01 7.71 22.31
C GLY A 122 -5.78 9.19 22.01
N LEU A 123 -5.85 9.57 20.73
CA LEU A 123 -5.71 10.98 20.30
C LEU A 123 -6.83 11.87 20.87
N ARG A 124 -8.09 11.40 20.83
CA ARG A 124 -9.25 12.14 21.36
C ARG A 124 -9.21 12.34 22.87
N SER A 125 -8.54 11.45 23.60
CA SER A 125 -8.36 11.58 25.05
C SER A 125 -7.30 12.61 25.44
N HIS A 126 -6.45 13.03 24.48
CA HIS A 126 -5.27 13.88 24.72
C HIS A 126 -4.28 13.32 25.76
N ALA A 127 -4.35 12.03 26.06
CA ALA A 127 -3.49 11.35 27.02
C ALA A 127 -2.10 11.03 26.44
N VAL A 128 -2.00 10.92 25.11
CA VAL A 128 -0.78 10.53 24.41
C VAL A 128 0.00 11.78 24.01
N ARG A 129 1.26 11.86 24.42
CA ARG A 129 2.18 12.95 24.08
C ARG A 129 3.59 12.39 23.91
N PRO A 130 4.48 13.08 23.17
CA PRO A 130 5.88 12.75 23.18
C PRO A 130 6.49 12.81 24.58
N GLU A 131 7.35 11.86 24.91
CA GLU A 131 8.02 11.74 26.21
C GLU A 131 9.54 11.66 26.01
N LEU A 132 10.30 11.89 27.09
CA LEU A 132 11.75 11.73 27.03
C LEU A 132 12.10 10.25 26.87
N ASP A 133 12.87 9.93 25.84
CA ASP A 133 13.29 8.57 25.53
C ASP A 133 14.44 8.14 26.47
N SER A 134 14.34 6.93 27.01
CA SER A 134 15.35 6.40 27.94
C SER A 134 16.63 5.92 27.24
N GLU A 135 16.55 5.65 25.94
CA GLU A 135 17.65 5.06 25.15
C GLU A 135 18.30 6.11 24.24
N LEU A 136 17.51 7.06 23.74
CA LEU A 136 17.98 8.03 22.74
C LEU A 136 18.39 9.36 23.38
N GLN A 137 19.58 9.84 22.99
CA GLN A 137 20.17 11.08 23.47
C GLN A 137 20.58 11.97 22.30
N ASP A 138 20.63 13.28 22.53
CA ASP A 138 21.19 14.25 21.60
C ASP A 138 22.73 14.31 21.72
N VAL A 139 23.39 15.10 20.85
CA VAL A 139 24.86 15.27 20.91
C VAL A 139 25.39 15.86 22.22
N ASP A 140 24.54 16.49 23.03
CA ASP A 140 24.91 17.04 24.34
C ASP A 140 24.72 15.99 25.46
N GLY A 141 24.29 14.77 25.11
CA GLY A 141 24.03 13.66 26.03
C GLY A 141 22.70 13.79 26.77
N MET A 142 21.79 14.64 26.30
CA MET A 142 20.49 14.86 26.92
C MET A 142 19.43 13.95 26.26
N PRO A 143 18.50 13.36 27.04
CA PRO A 143 17.40 12.58 26.48
C PRO A 143 16.56 13.39 25.49
N VAL A 144 16.17 12.78 24.37
CA VAL A 144 15.34 13.42 23.34
C VAL A 144 13.87 13.09 23.54
N PHE A 145 12.98 14.00 23.19
CA PHE A 145 11.55 13.69 23.13
C PHE A 145 11.28 12.77 21.94
N THR A 146 10.55 11.67 22.14
CA THR A 146 10.11 10.78 21.06
C THR A 146 8.65 10.40 21.24
N SER A 147 8.02 10.03 20.12
CA SER A 147 6.72 9.37 20.11
C SER A 147 6.91 7.89 19.77
N ARG A 148 7.57 7.16 20.68
CA ARG A 148 7.86 5.73 20.56
C ARG A 148 6.58 4.89 20.73
N VAL A 149 6.41 3.85 19.93
CA VAL A 149 5.43 2.79 20.17
C VAL A 149 5.99 1.89 21.28
N ALA A 150 5.46 2.06 22.49
CA ALA A 150 5.98 1.40 23.69
C ALA A 150 5.80 -0.13 23.67
N ASP A 151 4.66 -0.61 23.16
CA ASP A 151 4.31 -2.04 23.20
C ASP A 151 4.95 -2.86 22.06
N LEU A 152 5.96 -2.31 21.37
CA LEU A 152 6.63 -2.97 20.24
C LEU A 152 8.02 -3.48 20.62
N ASP A 153 8.08 -4.74 21.07
CA ASP A 153 9.33 -5.47 21.30
C ASP A 153 9.80 -6.15 20.00
N VAL A 154 10.93 -5.67 19.47
CA VAL A 154 11.51 -6.18 18.22
C VAL A 154 12.12 -7.57 18.40
N CYS A 155 12.61 -7.91 19.60
CA CYS A 155 13.21 -9.22 19.88
C CYS A 155 12.13 -10.30 19.88
N ASP A 156 11.03 -10.07 20.61
CA ASP A 156 9.89 -11.00 20.63
C ASP A 156 9.28 -11.15 19.23
N TRP A 157 9.20 -10.04 18.48
CA TRP A 157 8.73 -10.05 17.09
C TRP A 157 9.65 -10.86 16.16
N LEU A 158 10.98 -10.75 16.32
CA LEU A 158 11.96 -11.52 15.56
C LEU A 158 11.91 -13.02 15.87
N ASP A 159 11.67 -13.39 17.12
CA ASP A 159 11.52 -14.79 17.52
C ASP A 159 10.30 -15.44 16.85
N ALA A 160 9.23 -14.67 16.62
CA ALA A 160 8.08 -15.10 15.84
C ALA A 160 8.35 -15.18 14.32
N HIS A 161 9.37 -14.45 13.83
CA HIS A 161 9.75 -14.34 12.41
C HIS A 161 11.18 -14.85 12.15
N ALA A 162 11.49 -16.04 12.68
CA ALA A 162 12.84 -16.62 12.62
C ALA A 162 13.40 -16.79 11.19
N GLU A 163 12.55 -16.78 10.16
CA GLU A 163 12.96 -16.73 8.74
C GLU A 163 13.78 -15.47 8.40
N LEU A 164 13.50 -14.33 9.03
CA LEU A 164 14.25 -13.08 8.83
C LEU A 164 15.67 -13.19 9.40
N THR A 165 15.81 -13.87 10.54
CA THR A 165 17.10 -14.11 11.22
C THR A 165 18.03 -14.99 10.37
N GLN A 166 17.47 -15.92 9.59
CA GLN A 166 18.24 -16.86 8.77
C GLN A 166 18.52 -16.32 7.36
N ALA A 167 17.67 -15.43 6.84
CA ALA A 167 17.70 -15.00 5.44
C ALA A 167 18.32 -13.62 5.22
N SER A 168 18.43 -12.77 6.25
CA SER A 168 18.76 -11.35 6.04
C SER A 168 19.55 -10.71 7.18
N HIS A 169 20.61 -9.97 6.84
CA HIS A 169 21.29 -9.04 7.76
C HIS A 169 20.57 -7.68 7.74
N LEU A 170 19.35 -7.64 8.28
CA LEU A 170 18.60 -6.39 8.42
C LEU A 170 19.13 -5.60 9.62
N SER A 171 19.25 -4.29 9.47
CA SER A 171 19.55 -3.41 10.60
C SER A 171 18.34 -3.29 11.54
N GLU A 172 18.62 -2.96 12.81
CA GLU A 172 17.57 -2.77 13.83
C GLU A 172 16.48 -1.76 13.41
N PRO A 173 16.78 -0.60 12.79
CA PRO A 173 15.73 0.32 12.32
C PRO A 173 14.81 -0.29 11.26
N VAL A 174 15.34 -1.18 10.41
CA VAL A 174 14.53 -1.89 9.40
C VAL A 174 13.63 -2.91 10.07
N LEU A 175 14.16 -3.68 11.01
CA LEU A 175 13.38 -4.66 11.78
C LEU A 175 12.26 -3.99 12.58
N ARG A 176 12.55 -2.86 13.24
CA ARG A 176 11.55 -2.04 13.91
C ARG A 176 10.46 -1.55 12.94
N GLY A 177 10.86 -1.11 11.74
CA GLY A 177 9.92 -0.75 10.68
C GLY A 177 9.03 -1.92 10.23
N LEU A 178 9.59 -3.11 10.06
CA LEU A 178 8.77 -4.29 9.69
C LEU A 178 7.80 -4.68 10.81
N ALA A 179 8.24 -4.61 12.06
CA ALA A 179 7.40 -4.87 13.22
C ALA A 179 6.24 -3.85 13.33
N LEU A 180 6.48 -2.57 13.07
CA LEU A 180 5.42 -1.55 12.96
C LEU A 180 4.43 -1.88 11.84
N LEU A 181 4.93 -2.36 10.70
CA LEU A 181 4.14 -2.61 9.49
C LEU A 181 3.24 -3.85 9.59
N GLU A 182 3.57 -4.81 10.45
CA GLU A 182 2.87 -6.10 10.55
C GLU A 182 1.36 -5.93 10.82
N GLY A 183 1.00 -5.12 11.81
CA GLY A 183 -0.41 -4.88 12.17
C GLY A 183 -1.23 -4.36 10.99
N PRO A 184 -0.83 -3.23 10.35
CA PRO A 184 -1.52 -2.70 9.19
C PRO A 184 -1.53 -3.66 8.00
N LEU A 185 -0.44 -4.38 7.75
CA LEU A 185 -0.38 -5.40 6.69
C LEU A 185 -1.44 -6.47 6.91
N HIS A 186 -1.46 -7.11 8.07
CA HIS A 186 -2.40 -8.19 8.37
C HIS A 186 -3.86 -7.73 8.30
N GLN A 187 -4.18 -6.54 8.83
CA GLN A 187 -5.53 -5.97 8.73
C GLN A 187 -5.95 -5.71 7.28
N MET A 188 -5.06 -5.18 6.43
CA MET A 188 -5.36 -4.99 5.01
C MET A 188 -5.55 -6.31 4.27
N LEU A 189 -4.73 -7.32 4.55
CA LEU A 189 -4.86 -8.65 3.94
C LEU A 189 -6.19 -9.31 4.36
N GLN A 190 -6.57 -9.21 5.63
CA GLN A 190 -7.85 -9.71 6.13
C GLN A 190 -9.03 -8.99 5.47
N ALA A 191 -8.96 -7.67 5.31
CA ALA A 191 -10.01 -6.89 4.65
C ALA A 191 -10.23 -7.30 3.19
N VAL A 192 -9.16 -7.62 2.45
CA VAL A 192 -9.30 -8.15 1.08
C VAL A 192 -9.94 -9.55 1.11
N GLN A 193 -9.51 -10.43 2.02
CA GLN A 193 -10.02 -11.80 2.12
C GLN A 193 -11.49 -11.88 2.53
N ALA A 194 -11.96 -10.94 3.35
CA ALA A 194 -13.36 -10.86 3.76
C ALA A 194 -14.30 -10.53 2.59
N TRP A 195 -13.78 -10.12 1.43
CA TRP A 195 -14.60 -9.76 0.28
C TRP A 195 -15.21 -10.99 -0.41
N PRO A 196 -16.55 -11.07 -0.58
CA PRO A 196 -17.22 -12.28 -1.04
C PRO A 196 -17.03 -12.57 -2.54
N LEU A 197 -16.72 -13.84 -2.86
CA LEU A 197 -16.60 -14.41 -4.21
C LEU A 197 -17.83 -14.18 -5.12
N SER A 198 -19.02 -14.08 -4.52
CA SER A 198 -20.29 -13.92 -5.24
C SER A 198 -20.47 -12.52 -5.85
N ALA A 199 -19.80 -11.50 -5.31
CA ALA A 199 -19.96 -10.10 -5.71
C ALA A 199 -19.41 -9.83 -7.13
N LEU A 200 -18.38 -10.56 -7.56
CA LEU A 200 -17.77 -10.45 -8.89
C LEU A 200 -18.51 -11.29 -9.95
N SER A 201 -19.27 -12.30 -9.53
CA SER A 201 -19.97 -13.24 -10.42
C SER A 201 -21.34 -12.75 -10.89
N SER A 202 -21.99 -11.85 -10.13
CA SER A 202 -23.36 -11.38 -10.38
C SER A 202 -23.50 -10.39 -11.56
N ARG A 203 -22.40 -9.74 -11.99
CA ARG A 203 -22.39 -8.85 -13.17
C ARG A 203 -22.24 -9.60 -14.50
N ALA A 204 -21.99 -10.90 -14.48
CA ALA A 204 -22.01 -11.77 -15.66
C ALA A 204 -23.42 -12.34 -15.97
N GLY A 205 -24.49 -11.71 -15.45
CA GLY A 205 -25.90 -11.99 -15.80
C GLY A 205 -26.35 -11.25 -17.08
N PRO A 206 -27.48 -11.65 -17.69
CA PRO A 206 -27.72 -11.66 -19.15
C PRO A 206 -27.99 -10.31 -19.84
N ALA A 207 -27.52 -9.18 -19.29
CA ALA A 207 -27.80 -7.85 -19.85
C ALA A 207 -27.10 -7.57 -21.20
N ALA A 208 -26.12 -8.39 -21.61
CA ALA A 208 -25.50 -8.31 -22.93
C ALA A 208 -26.23 -9.08 -24.04
N VAL A 209 -27.34 -9.78 -23.72
CA VAL A 209 -28.07 -10.62 -24.69
C VAL A 209 -29.27 -9.89 -25.33
N GLU A 210 -29.75 -8.77 -24.78
CA GLU A 210 -30.96 -8.11 -25.31
C GLU A 210 -30.74 -7.11 -26.47
N MET A 211 -29.50 -6.94 -26.94
CA MET A 211 -29.20 -6.11 -28.12
C MET A 211 -28.96 -6.91 -29.42
N ALA A 212 -29.15 -8.22 -29.40
CA ALA A 212 -29.14 -9.05 -30.60
C ALA A 212 -30.48 -9.77 -30.74
N GLY A 213 -31.48 -9.07 -31.29
CA GLY A 213 -32.73 -9.69 -31.71
C GLY A 213 -32.45 -10.81 -32.71
N GLY A 214 -32.86 -12.04 -32.37
CA GLY A 214 -32.73 -13.16 -33.30
C GLY A 214 -32.89 -14.55 -32.67
N GLN A 215 -34.15 -14.95 -32.48
CA GLN A 215 -34.63 -16.35 -32.42
C GLN A 215 -34.20 -17.22 -31.22
N SER A 216 -35.17 -17.43 -30.34
CA SER A 216 -35.20 -18.42 -29.27
C SER A 216 -35.19 -19.86 -29.81
N HIS A 217 -34.13 -20.62 -29.54
CA HIS A 217 -34.15 -22.09 -29.63
C HIS A 217 -34.44 -22.70 -28.25
N PRO A 218 -35.25 -23.78 -28.18
CA PRO A 218 -35.62 -24.42 -26.92
C PRO A 218 -34.41 -25.13 -26.26
N PRO A 219 -34.40 -25.27 -24.92
CA PRO A 219 -33.28 -25.86 -24.20
C PRO A 219 -33.18 -27.36 -24.48
N MET A 220 -32.13 -27.78 -25.19
CA MET A 220 -31.80 -29.19 -25.35
C MET A 220 -31.34 -29.76 -24.01
N LYS A 221 -31.99 -30.84 -23.56
CA LYS A 221 -31.65 -31.57 -22.34
C LYS A 221 -30.23 -32.14 -22.44
N ALA A 222 -29.30 -31.60 -21.65
CA ALA A 222 -27.96 -32.14 -21.49
C ALA A 222 -28.02 -33.36 -20.54
N HIS A 223 -28.13 -34.55 -21.12
CA HIS A 223 -27.80 -35.79 -20.43
C HIS A 223 -26.43 -36.22 -20.93
N LEU A 224 -25.38 -36.01 -20.11
CA LEU A 224 -24.12 -36.75 -20.01
C LEU A 224 -23.17 -35.98 -19.07
N SER A 225 -23.10 -36.39 -17.80
CA SER A 225 -22.06 -35.92 -16.88
C SER A 225 -20.69 -36.34 -17.42
N GLY A 226 -19.87 -35.39 -17.85
CA GLY A 226 -18.46 -35.65 -18.18
C GLY A 226 -17.88 -34.88 -19.36
N VAL A 227 -18.70 -34.16 -20.14
CA VAL A 227 -18.18 -33.28 -21.21
C VAL A 227 -18.39 -31.83 -20.77
N ALA A 228 -17.29 -31.13 -20.46
CA ALA A 228 -17.32 -29.70 -20.16
C ALA A 228 -18.02 -28.96 -21.31
N ALA A 229 -19.00 -28.12 -20.99
CA ALA A 229 -19.68 -27.29 -21.97
C ALA A 229 -18.64 -26.48 -22.78
N PRO A 230 -18.81 -26.30 -24.10
CA PRO A 230 -17.87 -25.54 -24.90
C PRO A 230 -17.79 -24.11 -24.36
N VAL A 231 -16.65 -23.75 -23.79
CA VAL A 231 -16.40 -22.40 -23.26
C VAL A 231 -16.39 -21.44 -24.46
N ASN A 232 -17.37 -20.55 -24.51
CA ASN A 232 -17.44 -19.53 -25.54
C ASN A 232 -16.23 -18.59 -25.39
N ARG A 233 -15.31 -18.61 -26.36
CA ARG A 233 -14.08 -17.80 -26.33
C ARG A 233 -14.36 -16.30 -26.16
N ALA A 234 -15.45 -15.79 -26.72
CA ALA A 234 -15.83 -14.38 -26.55
C ALA A 234 -16.26 -14.07 -25.11
N GLN A 235 -16.98 -14.98 -24.45
CA GLN A 235 -17.33 -14.85 -23.03
C GLN A 235 -16.11 -14.97 -22.12
N ALA A 236 -15.17 -15.87 -22.45
CA ALA A 236 -13.91 -15.99 -21.72
C ALA A 236 -13.05 -14.72 -21.86
N GLN A 237 -12.97 -14.13 -23.06
CA GLN A 237 -12.26 -12.88 -23.30
C GLN A 237 -12.93 -11.69 -22.59
N ALA A 238 -14.26 -11.59 -22.64
CA ALA A 238 -14.99 -10.54 -21.92
C ALA A 238 -14.80 -10.67 -20.39
N ARG A 239 -14.82 -11.89 -19.86
CA ARG A 239 -14.55 -12.16 -18.43
C ARG A 239 -13.12 -11.80 -18.05
N ALA A 240 -12.13 -12.15 -18.88
CA ALA A 240 -10.74 -11.78 -18.65
C ALA A 240 -10.53 -10.25 -18.70
N ALA A 241 -11.21 -9.53 -19.59
CA ALA A 241 -11.17 -8.07 -19.63
C ALA A 241 -11.69 -7.45 -18.32
N MET A 242 -12.69 -8.07 -17.70
CA MET A 242 -13.31 -7.62 -16.45
C MET A 242 -12.75 -8.27 -15.18
N ALA A 243 -11.72 -9.11 -15.31
CA ALA A 243 -11.03 -9.70 -14.18
C ALA A 243 -10.50 -8.59 -13.24
N PRO A 244 -10.73 -8.69 -11.92
CA PRO A 244 -10.27 -7.67 -10.99
C PRO A 244 -8.74 -7.51 -11.05
N GLN A 245 -8.27 -6.29 -10.84
CA GLN A 245 -6.84 -6.00 -10.70
C GLN A 245 -6.55 -5.56 -9.27
N LEU A 246 -5.50 -6.14 -8.69
CA LEU A 246 -5.03 -5.81 -7.36
C LEU A 246 -3.63 -5.21 -7.46
N THR A 247 -3.46 -4.04 -6.86
CA THR A 247 -2.18 -3.34 -6.79
C THR A 247 -1.77 -3.16 -5.33
N MET A 248 -0.53 -3.51 -4.99
CA MET A 248 0.08 -3.23 -3.70
C MET A 248 1.13 -2.13 -3.87
N ARG A 249 0.91 -1.00 -3.20
CA ARG A 249 1.83 0.12 -3.13
C ARG A 249 2.49 0.14 -1.75
N LEU A 250 3.79 -0.13 -1.71
CA LEU A 250 4.56 -0.14 -0.47
C LEU A 250 5.51 1.06 -0.42
N LEU A 251 5.32 1.94 0.57
CA LEU A 251 6.17 3.09 0.84
C LEU A 251 7.17 2.73 1.95
N LEU A 252 8.42 2.47 1.53
CA LEU A 252 9.53 2.20 2.43
C LEU A 252 10.50 3.38 2.51
N PRO A 253 11.13 3.62 3.68
CA PRO A 253 12.02 4.75 3.86
C PRO A 253 13.20 4.76 2.87
N ARG A 254 13.50 5.94 2.32
CA ARG A 254 14.62 6.14 1.39
C ARG A 254 15.99 5.94 2.05
N HIS A 255 16.05 6.19 3.34
CA HIS A 255 17.29 6.09 4.10
C HIS A 255 17.70 4.64 4.39
N TRP A 256 16.80 3.66 4.20
CA TRP A 256 17.17 2.25 4.13
C TRP A 256 18.05 2.01 2.90
N SER A 257 18.94 1.04 2.95
CA SER A 257 19.69 0.62 1.76
C SER A 257 18.75 -0.04 0.73
N ALA A 258 19.22 -0.14 -0.52
CA ALA A 258 18.44 -0.81 -1.56
C ALA A 258 18.21 -2.29 -1.24
N ALA A 259 19.20 -2.96 -0.64
CA ALA A 259 19.12 -4.34 -0.21
C ALA A 259 18.11 -4.54 0.93
N GLU A 260 18.11 -3.66 1.93
CA GLU A 260 17.13 -3.72 3.02
C GLU A 260 15.70 -3.51 2.52
N ARG A 261 15.48 -2.57 1.58
CA ARG A 261 14.16 -2.42 0.95
C ARG A 261 13.74 -3.65 0.16
N GLU A 262 14.64 -4.29 -0.57
CA GLU A 262 14.35 -5.52 -1.31
C GLU A 262 13.96 -6.66 -0.35
N SER A 263 14.72 -6.84 0.74
CA SER A 263 14.40 -7.81 1.79
C SER A 263 13.07 -7.52 2.49
N ALA A 264 12.77 -6.25 2.79
CA ALA A 264 11.48 -5.84 3.35
C ALA A 264 10.31 -6.15 2.39
N VAL A 265 10.47 -5.89 1.10
CA VAL A 265 9.47 -6.25 0.07
C VAL A 265 9.28 -7.78 0.02
N ASP A 266 10.36 -8.55 0.09
CA ASP A 266 10.29 -10.01 0.05
C ASP A 266 9.60 -10.59 1.29
N TRP A 267 9.81 -10.00 2.48
CA TRP A 267 9.05 -10.35 3.67
C TRP A 267 7.56 -10.02 3.53
N VAL A 268 7.19 -8.83 3.05
CA VAL A 268 5.77 -8.50 2.81
C VAL A 268 5.15 -9.50 1.81
N ARG A 269 5.89 -9.89 0.76
CA ARG A 269 5.44 -10.92 -0.19
C ARG A 269 5.21 -12.28 0.47
N SER A 270 6.06 -12.69 1.41
CA SER A 270 5.87 -13.97 2.11
C SER A 270 4.62 -13.99 2.98
N GLN A 271 4.20 -12.83 3.50
CA GLN A 271 2.94 -12.71 4.26
C GLN A 271 1.68 -12.72 3.38
N CYS A 272 1.81 -12.54 2.05
CA CYS A 272 0.68 -12.44 1.12
C CYS A 272 0.10 -13.79 0.66
N GLY A 273 0.43 -14.92 1.28
CA GLY A 273 -0.03 -16.25 0.83
C GLY A 273 -1.54 -16.34 0.63
N ALA A 274 -2.32 -15.99 1.66
CA ALA A 274 -3.78 -16.02 1.60
C ALA A 274 -4.37 -14.98 0.60
N LEU A 275 -3.68 -13.88 0.35
CA LEU A 275 -4.06 -12.91 -0.69
C LEU A 275 -3.87 -13.49 -2.09
N LEU A 276 -2.81 -14.26 -2.32
CA LEU A 276 -2.56 -14.92 -3.59
C LEU A 276 -3.59 -16.02 -3.84
N ASP A 277 -3.93 -16.82 -2.82
CA ASP A 277 -5.00 -17.82 -2.90
C ASP A 277 -6.35 -17.16 -3.22
N TRP A 278 -6.67 -16.04 -2.55
CA TRP A 278 -7.84 -15.24 -2.86
C TRP A 278 -7.80 -14.72 -4.31
N ALA A 279 -6.65 -14.20 -4.76
CA ALA A 279 -6.48 -13.63 -6.08
C ALA A 279 -6.64 -14.68 -7.20
N GLU A 280 -6.19 -15.91 -6.96
CA GLU A 280 -6.39 -17.06 -7.86
C GLU A 280 -7.87 -17.48 -7.89
N ALA A 281 -8.51 -17.61 -6.73
CA ALA A 281 -9.92 -17.97 -6.63
C ALA A 281 -10.84 -16.97 -7.35
N HIS A 282 -10.46 -15.69 -7.38
CA HIS A 282 -11.20 -14.61 -8.05
C HIS A 282 -10.75 -14.33 -9.49
N GLN A 283 -9.84 -15.13 -10.06
CA GLN A 283 -9.30 -14.97 -11.41
C GLN A 283 -8.78 -13.55 -11.68
N THR A 284 -8.12 -12.94 -10.67
CA THR A 284 -7.53 -11.61 -10.82
C THR A 284 -6.44 -11.61 -11.91
N THR A 285 -6.08 -10.42 -12.43
CA THR A 285 -5.00 -10.28 -13.43
C THR A 285 -3.59 -10.42 -12.83
N GLY A 286 -3.49 -10.98 -11.63
CA GLY A 286 -2.26 -11.02 -10.83
C GLY A 286 -2.07 -9.76 -9.99
N LEU A 287 -1.24 -9.90 -8.96
CA LEU A 287 -0.90 -8.83 -8.02
C LEU A 287 0.20 -7.94 -8.59
N ARG A 288 -0.11 -6.66 -8.82
CA ARG A 288 0.86 -5.63 -9.23
C ARG A 288 1.55 -5.07 -8.00
N TRP A 289 2.88 -4.98 -8.02
CA TRP A 289 3.67 -4.38 -6.95
C TRP A 289 4.25 -3.05 -7.39
N LEU A 290 4.11 -2.03 -6.54
CA LEU A 290 4.70 -0.69 -6.70
C LEU A 290 5.55 -0.42 -5.45
N THR A 291 6.86 -0.47 -5.60
CA THR A 291 7.83 -0.45 -4.48
C THR A 291 8.88 0.64 -4.65
N GLU A 292 8.73 1.47 -5.69
CA GLU A 292 9.62 2.57 -5.99
C GLU A 292 9.54 3.59 -4.84
N PRO A 293 10.69 4.07 -4.33
CA PRO A 293 10.70 5.01 -3.23
C PRO A 293 10.17 6.38 -3.66
N VAL A 294 9.33 7.02 -2.84
CA VAL A 294 8.84 8.39 -3.07
C VAL A 294 9.81 9.43 -2.52
N GLU A 295 9.96 10.57 -3.19
CA GLU A 295 10.89 11.63 -2.75
C GLU A 295 10.45 12.29 -1.45
N ARG A 296 9.15 12.54 -1.35
CA ARG A 296 8.49 13.16 -0.20
C ARG A 296 7.20 12.41 0.09
N PRO A 297 6.73 12.34 1.35
CA PRO A 297 5.48 11.67 1.69
C PRO A 297 4.29 12.15 0.83
N GLU A 298 4.25 13.45 0.51
CA GLU A 298 3.15 14.10 -0.21
C GLU A 298 3.09 13.70 -1.70
N CYS A 299 4.16 13.12 -2.26
CA CYS A 299 4.16 12.58 -3.63
C CYS A 299 3.19 11.40 -3.80
N LEU A 300 2.87 10.68 -2.71
CA LEU A 300 1.85 9.62 -2.76
C LEU A 300 0.51 10.15 -3.29
N TRP A 301 0.13 11.36 -2.88
CA TRP A 301 -1.17 11.92 -3.25
C TRP A 301 -1.24 12.32 -4.73
N GLU A 302 -0.10 12.54 -5.39
CA GLU A 302 -0.05 12.66 -6.85
C GLU A 302 -0.33 11.31 -7.53
N GLU A 303 0.29 10.23 -7.03
CA GLU A 303 0.07 8.87 -7.52
C GLU A 303 -1.41 8.46 -7.36
N VAL A 304 -2.00 8.74 -6.19
CA VAL A 304 -3.42 8.45 -5.89
C VAL A 304 -4.35 9.28 -6.77
N ASP A 305 -4.07 10.58 -6.96
CA ASP A 305 -4.86 11.44 -7.84
C ASP A 305 -4.91 10.89 -9.28
N HIS A 306 -3.74 10.55 -9.82
CA HIS A 306 -3.62 9.95 -11.14
C HIS A 306 -4.32 8.59 -11.23
N GLN A 307 -4.22 7.77 -10.17
CA GLN A 307 -4.89 6.47 -10.13
C GLN A 307 -6.42 6.60 -10.17
N ILE A 308 -7.01 7.55 -9.43
CA ILE A 308 -8.46 7.79 -9.45
C ILE A 308 -8.92 8.26 -10.84
N VAL A 309 -8.15 9.13 -11.50
CA VAL A 309 -8.45 9.55 -12.87
C VAL A 309 -8.35 8.37 -13.84
N GLN A 310 -7.33 7.51 -13.71
CA GLN A 310 -7.19 6.31 -14.54
C GLN A 310 -8.36 5.33 -14.33
N TRP A 311 -8.79 5.12 -13.09
CA TRP A 311 -9.93 4.29 -12.74
C TRP A 311 -11.24 4.77 -13.37
N SER A 312 -11.46 6.08 -13.49
CA SER A 312 -12.66 6.62 -14.16
C SER A 312 -12.73 6.28 -15.65
N ARG A 313 -11.58 5.95 -16.27
CA ARG A 313 -11.48 5.62 -17.70
C ARG A 313 -11.54 4.11 -17.96
N ASN A 314 -11.42 3.29 -16.92
CA ASN A 314 -11.36 1.84 -17.02
C ASN A 314 -12.52 1.21 -16.24
N PRO A 315 -13.47 0.53 -16.91
CA PRO A 315 -14.62 -0.07 -16.23
C PRO A 315 -14.27 -1.32 -15.40
N ARG A 316 -12.99 -1.70 -15.34
CA ARG A 316 -12.50 -2.86 -14.59
C ARG A 316 -12.58 -2.62 -13.08
N PRO A 317 -13.01 -3.61 -12.27
CA PRO A 317 -12.86 -3.55 -10.82
C PRO A 317 -11.38 -3.52 -10.43
N GLU A 318 -10.98 -2.51 -9.67
CA GLU A 318 -9.59 -2.35 -9.23
C GLU A 318 -9.50 -2.08 -7.73
N LEU A 319 -8.53 -2.73 -7.08
CA LEU A 319 -8.11 -2.48 -5.70
C LEU A 319 -6.68 -1.94 -5.68
N LEU A 320 -6.45 -0.95 -4.82
CA LEU A 320 -5.14 -0.43 -4.46
C LEU A 320 -4.97 -0.52 -2.94
N LEU A 321 -4.09 -1.41 -2.50
CA LEU A 321 -3.66 -1.54 -1.13
C LEU A 321 -2.38 -0.71 -0.96
N ILE A 322 -2.43 0.34 -0.15
CA ILE A 322 -1.29 1.21 0.13
C ILE A 322 -0.83 0.94 1.56
N LEU A 323 0.46 0.70 1.73
CA LEU A 323 1.13 0.56 3.02
C LEU A 323 2.27 1.57 3.12
N ALA A 324 2.42 2.20 4.27
CA ALA A 324 3.52 3.11 4.55
C ALA A 324 4.07 2.84 5.95
N VAL A 325 5.39 2.92 6.09
CA VAL A 325 6.07 2.82 7.38
C VAL A 325 7.28 3.75 7.42
N ASP A 326 7.51 4.34 8.59
CA ASP A 326 8.73 5.05 8.89
C ASP A 326 8.98 5.08 10.40
N SER A 327 10.24 5.16 10.79
CA SER A 327 10.64 5.36 12.19
C SER A 327 11.87 6.24 12.24
N ALA A 328 11.72 7.40 12.88
CA ALA A 328 12.84 8.24 13.30
C ALA A 328 13.30 7.94 14.73
N VAL A 329 12.61 7.01 15.42
CA VAL A 329 12.90 6.61 16.81
C VAL A 329 14.01 5.55 16.82
N ASN A 330 15.21 5.98 16.49
CA ASN A 330 16.45 5.20 16.50
C ASN A 330 17.65 6.15 16.48
N GLU A 331 18.82 5.69 16.92
CA GLU A 331 20.04 6.52 16.96
C GLU A 331 20.37 7.17 15.60
N PRO A 332 20.41 6.43 14.46
CA PRO A 332 20.71 7.04 13.16
C PRO A 332 19.66 8.08 12.70
N GLY A 333 18.41 7.94 13.15
CA GLY A 333 17.32 8.87 12.87
C GLY A 333 17.51 10.18 13.64
N VAL A 334 17.77 10.09 14.95
CA VAL A 334 18.04 11.23 15.83
C VAL A 334 19.29 11.99 15.37
N GLU A 335 20.39 11.28 15.12
CA GLU A 335 21.63 11.87 14.62
C GLU A 335 21.41 12.62 13.30
N ARG A 336 20.65 12.05 12.37
CA ARG A 336 20.34 12.68 11.08
C ARG A 336 19.54 13.96 11.27
N MET A 337 18.48 13.92 12.08
CA MET A 337 17.66 15.11 12.39
C MET A 337 18.51 16.20 13.05
N GLN A 338 19.42 15.82 13.95
CA GLN A 338 20.29 16.76 14.63
C GLN A 338 21.34 17.37 13.70
N ALA A 339 21.93 16.56 12.80
CA ALA A 339 22.94 17.02 11.85
C ALA A 339 22.42 18.10 10.89
N VAL A 340 21.11 18.09 10.58
CA VAL A 340 20.47 19.13 9.75
C VAL A 340 19.72 20.19 10.56
N GLY A 341 19.84 20.17 11.90
CA GLY A 341 19.20 21.14 12.78
C GLY A 341 17.68 21.05 12.80
N GLU A 342 17.11 19.89 12.49
CA GLU A 342 15.66 19.65 12.50
C GLU A 342 15.17 19.05 13.81
N LEU A 343 16.05 18.50 14.67
CA LEU A 343 15.64 17.86 15.93
C LEU A 343 15.07 18.89 16.92
N PHE A 344 13.98 18.52 17.60
CA PHE A 344 13.45 19.24 18.76
C PHE A 344 14.36 19.04 19.97
N THR A 345 14.89 20.13 20.51
CA THR A 345 15.72 20.13 21.72
C THR A 345 15.34 21.30 22.62
N SER A 346 15.92 21.36 23.82
CA SER A 346 15.75 22.51 24.72
C SER A 346 16.19 23.83 24.10
N SER A 347 17.22 23.81 23.22
CA SER A 347 17.75 24.96 22.50
C SER A 347 17.06 25.21 21.15
N HIS A 348 16.30 24.24 20.64
CA HIS A 348 15.57 24.33 19.37
C HIS A 348 14.13 23.82 19.49
N GLN A 349 13.27 24.62 20.12
CA GLN A 349 11.87 24.26 20.39
C GLN A 349 10.96 24.26 19.14
N THR A 350 11.46 24.78 18.01
CA THR A 350 10.78 24.71 16.70
C THR A 350 11.21 23.50 15.87
N GLY A 351 12.08 22.65 16.41
CA GLY A 351 12.45 21.38 15.77
C GLY A 351 11.30 20.38 15.76
N LYS A 352 11.53 19.24 15.13
CA LYS A 352 10.64 18.10 14.98
C LYS A 352 10.94 17.08 16.07
N VAL A 353 9.88 16.50 16.60
CA VAL A 353 9.97 15.38 17.55
C VAL A 353 10.03 14.09 16.74
N PRO A 354 11.07 13.24 16.90
CA PRO A 354 11.12 11.93 16.26
C PRO A 354 9.89 11.08 16.60
N GLY A 355 9.19 10.64 15.56
CA GLY A 355 8.06 9.74 15.68
C GLY A 355 8.27 8.48 14.84
N GLU A 356 7.36 7.54 15.03
CA GLU A 356 7.28 6.36 14.20
C GLU A 356 5.84 5.91 14.04
N ALA A 357 5.56 5.31 12.88
CA ALA A 357 4.25 4.79 12.58
C ALA A 357 4.29 3.85 11.38
N ALA A 358 3.25 3.02 11.29
CA ALA A 358 2.83 2.41 10.05
C ALA A 358 1.35 2.68 9.79
N ALA A 359 0.96 2.67 8.52
CA ALA A 359 -0.42 2.86 8.10
C ALA A 359 -0.74 2.09 6.83
N GLY A 360 -2.00 1.69 6.72
CA GLY A 360 -2.58 1.02 5.56
C GLY A 360 -3.90 1.66 5.14
N LEU A 361 -4.11 1.78 3.83
CA LEU A 361 -5.39 2.11 3.21
C LEU A 361 -5.71 1.13 2.10
N LEU A 362 -6.92 0.57 2.10
CA LEU A 362 -7.45 -0.24 1.01
C LEU A 362 -8.45 0.59 0.21
N LEU A 363 -8.05 0.98 -1.00
CA LEU A 363 -8.85 1.77 -1.92
C LEU A 363 -9.44 0.89 -3.01
N ALA A 364 -10.65 1.21 -3.44
CA ALA A 364 -11.34 0.55 -4.54
C ALA A 364 -11.95 1.59 -5.47
N ASN A 365 -11.99 1.29 -6.76
CA ASN A 365 -12.70 2.15 -7.70
C ASN A 365 -14.22 1.98 -7.60
N GLU A 366 -14.98 2.86 -8.25
CA GLU A 366 -16.44 2.81 -8.29
C GLU A 366 -17.01 1.52 -8.94
N HIS A 367 -16.21 0.86 -9.78
CA HIS A 367 -16.56 -0.39 -10.44
C HIS A 367 -16.36 -1.62 -9.54
N TRP A 368 -15.67 -1.46 -8.40
CA TRP A 368 -15.54 -2.50 -7.40
C TRP A 368 -16.93 -2.94 -6.94
N PRO A 369 -17.27 -4.23 -7.03
CA PRO A 369 -18.59 -4.67 -6.63
C PRO A 369 -18.69 -4.49 -5.13
N MET A 370 -19.70 -3.76 -4.65
CA MET A 370 -19.93 -3.53 -3.23
C MET A 370 -21.02 -4.48 -2.72
N SER A 371 -20.83 -5.06 -1.53
CA SER A 371 -21.89 -5.80 -0.83
C SER A 371 -23.04 -4.86 -0.50
N ALA A 372 -24.28 -5.37 -0.55
CA ALA A 372 -25.46 -4.57 -0.23
C ALA A 372 -25.46 -4.10 1.23
N GLU A 373 -24.99 -4.96 2.15
CA GLU A 373 -24.79 -4.68 3.57
C GLU A 373 -23.37 -5.12 3.94
N PRO A 374 -22.36 -4.24 3.78
CA PRO A 374 -21.00 -4.56 4.19
C PRO A 374 -20.89 -4.49 5.72
N ASP A 375 -20.16 -5.44 6.33
CA ASP A 375 -19.87 -5.42 7.78
C ASP A 375 -19.19 -4.11 8.21
N VAL A 376 -18.38 -3.55 7.32
CA VAL A 376 -17.59 -2.33 7.53
C VAL A 376 -17.99 -1.30 6.46
N PRO A 377 -18.71 -0.21 6.84
CA PRO A 377 -19.37 0.67 5.87
C PRO A 377 -18.37 1.55 5.12
N PRO A 378 -18.24 1.44 3.79
CA PRO A 378 -17.18 2.10 3.02
C PRO A 378 -17.22 3.62 3.18
N VAL A 379 -16.04 4.24 3.14
CA VAL A 379 -15.90 5.70 3.15
C VAL A 379 -15.60 6.18 1.74
N ARG A 380 -16.31 7.20 1.27
CA ARG A 380 -16.00 7.85 0.00
C ARG A 380 -14.80 8.76 0.20
N MET A 381 -13.81 8.66 -0.69
CA MET A 381 -12.64 9.52 -0.74
C MET A 381 -12.57 10.19 -2.10
N TRP A 382 -12.59 11.52 -2.13
CA TRP A 382 -12.41 12.26 -3.38
C TRP A 382 -10.94 12.42 -3.71
N ARG A 383 -10.69 12.86 -4.95
CA ARG A 383 -9.36 13.26 -5.40
C ARG A 383 -8.70 14.25 -4.42
N PRO A 384 -7.42 14.06 -4.07
CA PRO A 384 -6.73 14.98 -3.18
C PRO A 384 -6.59 16.36 -3.82
N VAL A 385 -6.83 17.40 -3.03
CA VAL A 385 -6.53 18.78 -3.40
C VAL A 385 -5.11 19.09 -2.94
N ARG A 386 -4.24 19.47 -3.89
CA ARG A 386 -2.83 19.74 -3.64
C ARG A 386 -2.55 21.22 -3.89
N ALA A 387 -1.80 21.83 -2.99
CA ALA A 387 -1.29 23.19 -3.15
C ALA A 387 0.18 23.24 -2.70
N THR A 388 0.91 24.24 -3.19
CA THR A 388 2.31 24.46 -2.82
C THR A 388 2.45 25.91 -2.39
N ARG A 389 3.08 26.12 -1.24
CA ARG A 389 3.39 27.45 -0.73
C ARG A 389 4.55 28.06 -1.49
N ASP A 390 4.45 29.35 -1.75
CA ASP A 390 5.57 30.12 -2.32
C ASP A 390 6.71 30.33 -1.30
N LYS A 391 6.36 30.38 -0.01
CA LYS A 391 7.31 30.54 1.10
C LYS A 391 7.19 29.39 2.09
N SER A 392 8.35 28.82 2.44
CA SER A 392 8.49 27.83 3.51
C SER A 392 7.73 28.24 4.78
N ALA A 393 6.94 27.33 5.31
CA ALA A 393 6.27 27.48 6.61
C ALA A 393 7.26 27.48 7.79
N ASP A 394 8.52 27.13 7.56
CA ASP A 394 9.60 27.20 8.55
C ASP A 394 10.42 28.50 8.44
N ALA A 395 10.15 29.34 7.43
CA ALA A 395 10.83 30.63 7.31
C ALA A 395 10.28 31.65 8.31
N ALA A 396 11.16 32.56 8.77
CA ALA A 396 10.82 33.56 9.77
C ALA A 396 9.63 34.46 9.36
N GLY A 397 8.82 34.84 10.36
CA GLY A 397 7.66 35.73 10.22
C GLY A 397 6.32 35.00 10.33
N ARG A 398 5.22 35.72 10.06
CA ARG A 398 3.88 35.13 10.08
C ARG A 398 3.71 34.17 8.90
N VAL A 399 3.16 33.00 9.19
CA VAL A 399 2.76 32.01 8.18
C VAL A 399 1.32 32.33 7.75
N GLY A 400 1.12 32.63 6.47
CA GLY A 400 -0.22 32.83 5.89
C GLY A 400 -0.92 31.51 5.60
N ALA A 401 -2.25 31.54 5.56
CA ALA A 401 -3.12 30.37 5.41
C ALA A 401 -3.76 30.22 4.02
N VAL A 402 -3.43 31.10 3.07
CA VAL A 402 -4.13 31.26 1.78
C VAL A 402 -4.18 29.95 0.97
N GLU A 403 -3.04 29.30 0.79
CA GLU A 403 -2.92 28.10 -0.03
C GLU A 403 -3.66 26.91 0.59
N LEU A 404 -3.58 26.78 1.92
CA LEU A 404 -4.30 25.76 2.66
C LEU A 404 -5.80 26.05 2.69
N GLY A 405 -6.21 27.30 2.91
CA GLY A 405 -7.61 27.75 2.89
C GLY A 405 -8.27 27.49 1.55
N ALA A 406 -7.60 27.82 0.44
CA ALA A 406 -8.09 27.49 -0.91
C ALA A 406 -8.24 25.97 -1.12
N ALA A 407 -7.26 25.18 -0.66
CA ALA A 407 -7.34 23.72 -0.76
C ALA A 407 -8.48 23.14 0.09
N LEU A 408 -8.68 23.63 1.31
CA LEU A 408 -9.80 23.27 2.18
C LEU A 408 -11.13 23.65 1.54
N GLN A 409 -11.26 24.86 1.01
CA GLN A 409 -12.48 25.32 0.36
C GLN A 409 -12.87 24.43 -0.81
N GLN A 410 -11.90 24.06 -1.65
CA GLN A 410 -12.12 23.15 -2.77
C GLN A 410 -12.51 21.74 -2.29
N ALA A 411 -11.83 21.20 -1.29
CA ALA A 411 -12.14 19.89 -0.74
C ALA A 411 -13.54 19.86 -0.09
N LEU A 412 -13.90 20.90 0.65
CA LEU A 412 -15.21 21.03 1.28
C LEU A 412 -16.34 21.25 0.27
N ALA A 413 -16.08 21.83 -0.90
CA ALA A 413 -17.08 21.92 -1.96
C ALA A 413 -17.49 20.55 -2.54
N LEU A 414 -16.66 19.52 -2.37
CA LEU A 414 -16.97 18.14 -2.77
C LEU A 414 -17.88 17.43 -1.76
N ASN A 415 -17.85 17.87 -0.50
CA ASN A 415 -18.69 17.38 0.59
C ASN A 415 -20.00 18.18 0.62
N GLN A 416 -21.15 17.54 0.38
CA GLN A 416 -22.45 18.21 0.48
C GLN A 416 -23.06 18.26 1.88
N ALA A 417 -22.39 17.67 2.87
CA ALA A 417 -22.95 17.63 4.21
C ALA A 417 -23.02 19.03 4.82
N ASP A 418 -23.92 19.16 5.80
CA ASP A 418 -24.05 20.37 6.59
C ASP A 418 -22.69 20.73 7.19
N LYS A 419 -22.17 21.89 6.81
CA LYS A 419 -20.82 22.34 7.18
C LYS A 419 -20.67 22.52 8.68
N ASP A 420 -21.76 22.54 9.44
CA ASP A 420 -21.73 22.59 10.90
C ASP A 420 -21.23 21.29 11.56
N ARG A 421 -21.04 20.20 10.79
CA ARG A 421 -20.56 18.90 11.27
C ARG A 421 -19.33 18.42 10.48
N LEU A 422 -18.28 19.24 10.48
CA LEU A 422 -16.98 18.90 9.94
C LEU A 422 -16.03 18.34 11.01
N LEU A 423 -15.37 17.24 10.69
CA LEU A 423 -14.17 16.79 11.38
C LEU A 423 -12.92 17.10 10.56
N VAL A 424 -11.89 17.64 11.20
CA VAL A 424 -10.57 17.82 10.58
C VAL A 424 -9.57 16.92 11.27
N VAL A 425 -8.88 16.07 10.51
CA VAL A 425 -7.73 15.30 11.02
C VAL A 425 -6.48 15.82 10.32
N SER A 426 -5.43 16.13 11.07
CA SER A 426 -4.24 16.79 10.53
C SER A 426 -2.95 16.17 11.01
N ASP A 427 -1.92 16.16 10.18
CA ASP A 427 -0.53 15.86 10.60
C ASP A 427 0.18 17.07 11.24
N ALA A 428 -0.52 18.19 11.45
CA ALA A 428 0.04 19.36 12.13
C ALA A 428 0.63 18.96 13.49
N ASP A 429 1.89 19.35 13.70
CA ASP A 429 2.63 19.06 14.92
C ASP A 429 2.63 20.24 15.90
N HIS A 430 3.48 20.18 16.92
CA HIS A 430 3.58 21.21 17.97
C HIS A 430 4.06 22.56 17.46
N ARG A 431 4.62 22.63 16.24
CA ARG A 431 5.18 23.88 15.72
C ARG A 431 4.05 24.88 15.46
N ALA A 432 4.21 26.08 16.04
CA ALA A 432 3.21 27.14 15.96
C ALA A 432 2.87 27.53 14.51
N SER A 433 3.83 27.43 13.58
CA SER A 433 3.61 27.68 12.16
C SER A 433 2.54 26.77 11.56
N ARG A 434 2.57 25.47 11.88
CA ARG A 434 1.62 24.47 11.36
C ARG A 434 0.23 24.63 11.97
N THR A 435 0.21 24.84 13.28
CA THR A 435 -1.06 25.00 14.02
C THR A 435 -1.77 26.29 13.64
N ALA A 436 -1.04 27.41 13.55
CA ALA A 436 -1.63 28.70 13.17
C ALA A 436 -2.17 28.69 11.74
N GLU A 437 -1.40 28.15 10.78
CA GLU A 437 -1.84 28.02 9.39
C GLU A 437 -3.12 27.19 9.26
N LEU A 438 -3.18 26.04 9.93
CA LEU A 438 -4.33 25.16 9.92
C LEU A 438 -5.58 25.82 10.52
N PHE A 439 -5.45 26.48 11.67
CA PHE A 439 -6.59 27.10 12.36
C PHE A 439 -7.07 28.36 11.66
N GLU A 440 -6.16 29.15 11.09
CA GLU A 440 -6.52 30.33 10.29
C GLU A 440 -7.23 29.87 9.01
N ALA A 441 -6.72 28.87 8.29
CA ALA A 441 -7.37 28.31 7.11
C ALA A 441 -8.78 27.75 7.43
N LEU A 442 -8.93 27.02 8.54
CA LEU A 442 -10.23 26.50 8.95
C LEU A 442 -11.22 27.62 9.28
N GLN A 443 -10.80 28.64 10.02
CA GLN A 443 -11.66 29.77 10.39
C GLN A 443 -12.05 30.63 9.17
N GLU A 444 -11.18 30.75 8.16
CA GLU A 444 -11.53 31.44 6.91
C GLU A 444 -12.62 30.70 6.14
N VAL A 445 -12.52 29.38 6.03
CA VAL A 445 -13.48 28.57 5.26
C VAL A 445 -14.75 28.25 6.08
N MET A 446 -14.63 28.18 7.40
CA MET A 446 -15.71 27.88 8.34
C MET A 446 -15.63 28.77 9.61
N PRO A 447 -16.07 30.03 9.54
CA PRO A 447 -15.96 30.99 10.65
C PRO A 447 -16.67 30.59 11.94
N GLY A 448 -17.67 29.70 11.87
CA GLY A 448 -18.41 29.22 13.03
C GLY A 448 -17.79 28.03 13.76
N ALA A 449 -16.76 27.40 13.19
CA ALA A 449 -16.12 26.23 13.78
C ALA A 449 -15.09 26.64 14.83
N ASP A 450 -15.10 25.99 15.99
CA ASP A 450 -14.01 26.07 16.96
C ASP A 450 -12.89 25.09 16.54
N PRO A 451 -11.72 25.58 16.10
CA PRO A 451 -10.63 24.71 15.67
C PRO A 451 -10.16 23.76 16.77
N MET A 452 -10.28 24.14 18.05
CA MET A 452 -9.84 23.31 19.16
C MET A 452 -10.72 22.08 19.37
N LEU A 453 -11.98 22.12 18.91
CA LEU A 453 -12.91 21.01 18.98
C LEU A 453 -13.00 20.23 17.67
N ALA A 454 -12.88 20.94 16.55
CA ALA A 454 -13.04 20.38 15.21
C ALA A 454 -11.78 19.68 14.68
N VAL A 455 -10.58 20.04 15.17
CA VAL A 455 -9.30 19.53 14.67
C VAL A 455 -8.68 18.52 15.62
N THR A 456 -8.41 17.32 15.11
CA THR A 456 -7.49 16.36 15.74
C THR A 456 -6.12 16.47 15.07
N ARG A 457 -5.10 16.93 15.81
CA ARG A 457 -3.71 17.06 15.34
C ARG A 457 -2.89 15.84 15.74
N VAL A 458 -2.68 14.93 14.79
CA VAL A 458 -1.93 13.69 15.00
C VAL A 458 -0.46 13.99 15.28
N GLY A 459 0.14 14.96 14.58
CA GLY A 459 1.55 15.32 14.75
C GLY A 459 1.87 15.87 16.14
N GLU A 460 0.88 16.40 16.88
CA GLU A 460 1.07 16.86 18.25
C GLU A 460 1.39 15.70 19.21
N SER A 461 0.74 14.56 19.04
CA SER A 461 0.94 13.37 19.88
C SER A 461 2.02 12.44 19.33
N CYS A 462 2.12 12.33 18.00
CA CYS A 462 2.95 11.33 17.33
C CYS A 462 4.25 11.90 16.72
N GLY A 463 4.49 13.21 16.76
CA GLY A 463 5.69 13.83 16.20
C GLY A 463 5.78 13.75 14.67
N ASP A 464 7.01 13.70 14.14
CA ASP A 464 7.31 13.44 12.74
C ASP A 464 7.41 11.92 12.50
N ILE A 465 6.31 11.35 11.99
CA ILE A 465 6.18 9.93 11.65
C ILE A 465 6.62 9.60 10.22
N GLY A 466 7.40 10.49 9.58
CA GLY A 466 8.03 10.25 8.28
C GLY A 466 7.04 9.91 7.17
N LEU A 467 7.33 8.88 6.37
CA LEU A 467 6.46 8.43 5.27
C LEU A 467 5.04 8.06 5.70
N ALA A 468 4.83 7.53 6.91
CA ALA A 468 3.50 7.13 7.37
C ALA A 468 2.54 8.32 7.48
N ARG A 469 3.04 9.56 7.64
CA ARG A 469 2.20 10.77 7.66
C ARG A 469 1.41 10.98 6.38
N ALA A 470 1.84 10.39 5.27
CA ALA A 470 1.12 10.45 4.01
C ALA A 470 -0.27 9.81 4.12
N LEU A 471 -0.44 8.80 4.99
CA LEU A 471 -1.67 8.02 5.11
C LEU A 471 -2.44 8.25 6.41
N VAL A 472 -1.73 8.46 7.53
CA VAL A 472 -2.31 8.44 8.87
C VAL A 472 -3.50 9.41 9.06
N PRO A 473 -3.44 10.69 8.65
CA PRO A 473 -4.60 11.58 8.76
C PRO A 473 -5.84 11.06 8.03
N SER A 474 -5.67 10.53 6.81
CA SER A 474 -6.77 9.97 6.01
C SER A 474 -7.32 8.68 6.61
N ALA A 475 -6.46 7.80 7.11
CA ALA A 475 -6.87 6.58 7.81
C ALA A 475 -7.70 6.92 9.07
N LEU A 476 -7.20 7.81 9.93
CA LEU A 476 -7.90 8.19 11.16
C LEU A 476 -9.20 8.95 10.87
N ALA A 477 -9.26 9.75 9.81
CA ALA A 477 -10.51 10.38 9.37
C ALA A 477 -11.56 9.34 8.94
N CYS A 478 -11.16 8.28 8.21
CA CYS A 478 -12.05 7.16 7.90
C CYS A 478 -12.58 6.49 9.16
N THR A 479 -11.69 6.19 10.12
CA THR A 479 -12.08 5.56 11.39
C THR A 479 -13.03 6.45 12.19
N ALA A 480 -12.78 7.76 12.25
CA ALA A 480 -13.63 8.69 12.96
C ALA A 480 -15.04 8.77 12.34
N LEU A 481 -15.13 8.77 11.00
CA LEU A 481 -16.42 8.71 10.30
C LEU A 481 -17.18 7.43 10.64
N ARG A 482 -16.51 6.26 10.60
CA ARG A 482 -17.13 4.97 10.95
C ARG A 482 -17.57 4.91 12.41
N ALA A 483 -16.72 5.38 13.33
CA ALA A 483 -17.00 5.40 14.76
C ALA A 483 -18.18 6.31 15.13
N SER A 484 -18.41 7.37 14.35
CA SER A 484 -19.55 8.28 14.59
C SER A 484 -20.91 7.65 14.27
N GLY A 485 -20.96 6.72 13.31
CA GLY A 485 -22.21 6.16 12.78
C GLY A 485 -23.16 7.17 12.12
N SER A 486 -22.74 8.44 11.93
CA SER A 486 -23.60 9.51 11.44
C SER A 486 -23.38 9.73 9.94
N SER A 487 -24.47 9.69 9.15
CA SER A 487 -24.45 9.95 7.71
C SER A 487 -24.10 11.40 7.33
N ASP A 488 -24.30 12.32 8.29
CA ASP A 488 -24.19 13.76 8.06
C ASP A 488 -22.83 14.32 8.51
N LEU A 489 -21.99 13.49 9.15
CA LEU A 489 -20.64 13.88 9.51
C LEU A 489 -19.75 13.73 8.27
N VAL A 490 -19.00 14.78 7.92
CA VAL A 490 -17.94 14.72 6.92
C VAL A 490 -16.60 14.98 7.55
N ALA A 491 -15.54 14.50 6.90
CA ALA A 491 -14.18 14.71 7.35
C ALA A 491 -13.31 15.30 6.23
N VAL A 492 -12.29 16.03 6.64
CA VAL A 492 -11.15 16.35 5.80
C VAL A 492 -9.87 15.92 6.51
N ALA A 493 -9.02 15.21 5.77
CA ALA A 493 -7.66 14.93 6.19
C ALA A 493 -6.73 15.99 5.60
N THR A 494 -5.91 16.61 6.43
CA THR A 494 -4.99 17.70 6.02
C THR A 494 -3.55 17.30 6.30
N HIS A 495 -2.69 17.51 5.30
CA HIS A 495 -1.25 17.27 5.39
C HIS A 495 -0.53 18.60 5.23
N VAL A 496 -0.01 19.12 6.33
CA VAL A 496 0.60 20.44 6.49
C VAL A 496 2.00 20.37 7.09
N GLN A 497 2.47 19.19 7.51
CA GLN A 497 3.78 19.07 8.16
C GLN A 497 4.95 19.47 7.24
N SER A 498 4.83 19.23 5.92
CA SER A 498 5.78 19.72 4.91
C SER A 498 5.99 21.24 5.01
N SER A 499 7.21 21.70 4.72
CA SER A 499 7.52 23.13 4.69
C SER A 499 6.80 23.86 3.55
N HIS A 500 6.42 23.17 2.47
CA HIS A 500 5.81 23.80 1.29
C HIS A 500 4.51 23.14 0.83
N ASP A 501 4.42 21.82 0.85
CA ASP A 501 3.29 21.12 0.24
C ASP A 501 2.09 21.07 1.19
N ARG A 502 0.90 21.27 0.63
CA ARG A 502 -0.37 21.12 1.31
C ARG A 502 -1.20 20.10 0.57
N VAL A 503 -1.74 19.13 1.30
CA VAL A 503 -2.71 18.18 0.74
C VAL A 503 -3.96 18.18 1.61
N VAL A 504 -5.12 18.25 0.98
CA VAL A 504 -6.41 18.09 1.64
C VAL A 504 -7.18 16.98 0.94
N VAL A 505 -7.65 16.00 1.71
CA VAL A 505 -8.43 14.87 1.22
C VAL A 505 -9.82 14.94 1.83
N ALA A 506 -10.85 15.10 1.00
CA ALA A 506 -12.24 15.06 1.43
C ALA A 506 -12.71 13.61 1.62
N LEU A 507 -13.45 13.37 2.70
CA LEU A 507 -13.94 12.07 3.11
C LEU A 507 -15.39 12.17 3.61
N ALA A 508 -16.24 11.21 3.24
CA ALA A 508 -17.62 11.16 3.69
C ALA A 508 -18.12 9.71 3.82
N PRO A 509 -19.07 9.42 4.71
CA PRO A 509 -19.71 8.11 4.77
C PRO A 509 -20.47 7.82 3.47
N SER A 510 -20.61 6.54 3.09
CA SER A 510 -21.26 6.12 1.85
C SER A 510 -22.71 6.59 1.67
N GLY A 511 -23.41 6.82 2.78
CA GLY A 511 -24.79 7.32 2.80
C GLY A 511 -24.94 8.84 2.68
N ALA A 512 -23.84 9.61 2.66
CA ALA A 512 -23.90 11.05 2.47
C ALA A 512 -24.36 11.39 1.05
N ALA A 513 -25.26 12.38 0.91
CA ALA A 513 -25.71 12.84 -0.40
C ALA A 513 -24.52 13.35 -1.26
N VAL A 514 -24.47 13.03 -2.56
CA VAL A 514 -23.42 13.51 -3.50
C VAL A 514 -23.94 14.63 -4.39
N ALA A 515 -23.11 15.66 -4.63
CA ALA A 515 -23.52 16.82 -5.43
C ALA A 515 -23.81 16.34 -6.85
N THR A 516 -25.07 16.42 -7.26
CA THR A 516 -25.43 16.26 -8.65
C THR A 516 -24.96 17.51 -9.37
N ALA A 517 -23.89 17.36 -10.16
CA ALA A 517 -23.31 18.42 -10.98
C ALA A 517 -24.28 18.87 -12.09
#